data_AF-A0A850BGU1-F1
#
_entry.id   AF-A0A850BGU1-F1
#
_cell.length_a   1.000
_cell.length_b   1.000
_cell.length_c   1.000
_cell.angle_alpha   90.00
_cell.angle_beta   90.00
_cell.angle_gamma   90.00
#
_symmetry.space_group_name_H-M   'P 1'
#
loop_
_entity.id
_entity.type
_entity.pdbx_description
1 polymer ?
#
loop_
_entity_poly.entity_id
_entity_poly.type
_entity_poly.pdbx_seq_one_letter_code
_entity_poly.pdbx_strand_id
1 'polypeptide(L)'
;MSASMATQPEPSRDQNLLAEPALRRTLEDFVRRRVPAPDVDDVVQTVLCDALASAARPADSEELKKWLLGIARHKVADHHRRAQREPAAELPELEANPPPIEERSLARWAEEQAAPTSEAQKTLAWMARE
;
A
#
# COMPACT_ATOMS: atom_id res chain seq x y z
N MET A 1 -2.63 33.28 -17.82
CA MET A 1 -3.39 32.23 -17.10
C MET A 1 -2.56 31.86 -15.88
N SER A 2 -2.80 32.54 -14.75
CA SER A 2 -2.06 32.28 -13.50
C SER A 2 -2.85 31.29 -12.68
N ALA A 3 -2.28 30.11 -12.45
CA ALA A 3 -2.87 29.10 -11.59
C ALA A 3 -2.82 29.59 -10.14
N SER A 4 -4.00 29.85 -9.57
CA SER A 4 -4.17 30.00 -8.12
C SER A 4 -3.76 28.69 -7.46
N MET A 5 -2.58 28.65 -6.85
CA MET A 5 -2.27 27.63 -5.86
C MET A 5 -3.23 27.83 -4.69
N ALA A 6 -4.18 26.91 -4.56
CA ALA A 6 -5.04 26.86 -3.39
C ALA A 6 -4.13 26.77 -2.15
N THR A 7 -4.21 27.79 -1.29
CA THR A 7 -3.69 27.77 0.08
C THR A 7 -4.10 26.44 0.70
N GLN A 8 -3.13 25.55 0.89
CA GLN A 8 -3.34 24.33 1.67
C GLN A 8 -3.84 24.78 3.05
N PRO A 9 -4.93 24.23 3.59
CA PRO A 9 -5.34 24.54 4.95
C PRO A 9 -4.17 24.20 5.88
N GLU A 10 -3.72 25.19 6.66
CA GLU A 10 -2.67 24.99 7.67
C GLU A 10 -3.05 23.79 8.56
N PRO A 11 -2.16 22.80 8.74
CA PRO A 11 -2.47 21.63 9.55
C PRO A 11 -2.85 22.07 10.96
N SER A 12 -4.03 21.63 11.42
CA SER A 12 -4.48 21.91 12.78
C SER A 12 -3.41 21.50 13.79
N ARG A 13 -3.31 22.19 14.93
CA ARG A 13 -2.31 21.92 15.97
C ARG A 13 -2.20 20.42 16.32
N ASP A 14 -3.32 19.71 16.31
CA ASP A 14 -3.42 18.27 16.57
C ASP A 14 -2.81 17.39 15.45
N GLN A 15 -2.82 17.84 14.19
CA GLN A 15 -2.15 17.16 13.08
C GLN A 15 -0.63 17.32 13.18
N ASN A 16 -0.16 18.47 13.66
CA ASN A 16 1.27 18.71 13.92
C ASN A 16 1.83 17.74 14.97
N LEU A 17 1.05 17.37 15.99
CA LEU A 17 1.48 16.40 17.00
C LEU A 17 1.73 15.00 16.41
N LEU A 18 0.90 14.56 15.45
CA LEU A 18 1.09 13.28 14.76
C LEU A 18 2.33 13.28 13.84
N ALA A 19 2.75 14.44 13.37
CA ALA A 19 3.95 14.61 12.55
C ALA A 19 5.25 14.61 13.37
N GLU A 20 5.19 14.58 14.70
CA GLU A 20 6.38 14.61 15.55
C GLU A 20 7.29 13.38 15.32
N PRO A 21 8.58 13.58 14.98
CA PRO A 21 9.49 12.47 14.72
C PRO A 21 9.68 11.53 15.91
N ALA A 22 9.64 12.05 17.14
CA ALA A 22 9.77 11.25 18.35
C ALA A 22 8.57 10.32 18.57
N LEU A 23 7.36 10.79 18.27
CA LEU A 23 6.14 9.98 18.33
C LEU A 23 6.18 8.88 17.28
N ARG A 24 6.55 9.23 16.04
CA ARG A 24 6.71 8.26 14.93
C ARG A 24 7.72 7.17 15.27
N ARG A 25 8.90 7.52 15.78
CA ARG A 25 9.92 6.54 16.22
C ARG A 25 9.40 5.63 17.34
N THR A 26 8.68 6.19 18.31
CA THR A 26 8.09 5.40 19.41
C THR A 26 7.08 4.38 18.87
N LEU A 27 6.23 4.78 17.92
CA LEU A 27 5.25 3.90 17.30
C LEU A 27 5.93 2.81 16.46
N GLU A 28 6.92 3.17 15.63
CA GLU A 28 7.70 2.21 14.84
C GLU A 28 8.40 1.19 15.75
N ASP A 29 9.08 1.62 16.81
CA ASP A 29 9.74 0.71 17.77
C ASP A 29 8.74 -0.21 18.47
N PHE A 30 7.54 0.31 18.79
CA PHE A 30 6.48 -0.48 19.40
C PHE A 30 5.99 -1.58 18.45
N VAL A 31 5.77 -1.25 17.18
CA VAL A 31 5.27 -2.16 16.15
C VAL A 31 6.34 -3.18 15.74
N ARG A 32 7.57 -2.73 15.48
CA ARG A 32 8.71 -3.57 15.07
C ARG A 32 9.01 -4.73 16.02
N ARG A 33 8.70 -4.57 17.31
CA ARG A 33 8.86 -5.64 18.32
C ARG A 33 7.76 -6.70 18.29
N ARG A 34 6.73 -6.55 17.45
CA ARG A 34 5.47 -7.31 17.53
C ARG A 34 4.95 -7.85 16.21
N VAL A 35 5.45 -7.37 15.08
CA VAL A 35 5.09 -7.85 13.74
C VAL A 35 6.36 -8.11 12.92
N PRO A 36 6.30 -8.95 11.87
CA PRO A 36 7.43 -9.16 10.96
C PRO A 36 7.91 -7.85 10.34
N ALA A 37 9.21 -7.76 10.06
CA ALA A 37 9.83 -6.59 9.43
C ALA A 37 9.10 -6.03 8.19
N PRO A 38 8.61 -6.86 7.23
CA PRO A 38 7.90 -6.34 6.05
C PRO A 38 6.55 -5.67 6.38
N ASP A 39 5.93 -6.02 7.51
CA ASP A 39 4.60 -5.54 7.89
C ASP A 39 4.64 -4.31 8.82
N VAL A 40 5.83 -3.91 9.25
CA VAL A 40 5.99 -2.79 10.21
C VAL A 40 5.43 -1.51 9.64
N ASP A 41 5.84 -1.15 8.42
CA ASP A 41 5.47 0.13 7.80
C ASP A 41 3.96 0.18 7.51
N ASP A 42 3.36 -0.93 7.09
CA ASP A 42 1.92 -1.00 6.83
C ASP A 42 1.09 -0.86 8.11
N VAL A 43 1.49 -1.51 9.20
CA VAL A 43 0.82 -1.38 10.50
C VAL A 43 0.99 0.05 11.04
N VAL A 44 2.18 0.63 10.95
CA VAL A 44 2.44 2.01 11.38
C VAL A 44 1.57 2.99 10.57
N GLN A 45 1.54 2.83 9.25
CA GLN A 45 0.71 3.65 8.37
C GLN A 45 -0.77 3.53 8.74
N THR A 46 -1.28 2.30 8.90
CA THR A 46 -2.67 2.07 9.29
C THR A 46 -3.02 2.76 10.61
N VAL A 47 -2.15 2.71 11.60
CA VAL A 47 -2.36 3.38 12.90
C VAL A 47 -2.42 4.90 12.73
N LEU A 48 -1.52 5.48 11.93
CA LEU A 48 -1.49 6.93 11.68
C LEU A 48 -2.70 7.39 10.87
N CYS A 49 -3.15 6.62 9.88
CA CYS A 49 -4.35 6.90 9.10
C CYS A 49 -5.61 6.88 9.98
N ASP A 50 -5.77 5.86 10.82
CA ASP A 50 -6.87 5.78 11.79
C ASP A 50 -6.84 6.95 12.77
N ALA A 51 -5.64 7.32 13.23
CA ALA A 51 -5.44 8.45 14.12
C ALA A 51 -5.82 9.78 13.45
N LEU A 52 -5.45 9.96 12.17
CA LEU A 52 -5.78 11.14 11.37
C LEU A 52 -7.29 11.28 11.14
N ALA A 53 -7.98 10.16 10.86
CA ALA A 53 -9.41 10.11 10.61
C ALA A 53 -10.28 10.26 11.88
N SER A 54 -9.70 10.06 13.07
CA SER A 54 -10.47 10.12 14.32
C SER A 54 -10.78 11.55 14.75
N ALA A 55 -12.07 11.81 15.02
CA ALA A 55 -12.54 13.07 15.61
C ALA A 55 -12.27 13.17 17.13
N ALA A 56 -11.98 12.06 17.80
CA ALA A 56 -11.79 11.99 19.25
C ALA A 56 -10.31 11.98 19.67
N ARG A 57 -9.42 12.50 18.81
CA ARG A 57 -7.97 12.51 19.05
C ARG A 57 -7.64 13.46 20.23
N PRO A 58 -6.86 13.02 21.23
CA PRO A 58 -6.42 13.90 22.32
C PRO A 58 -5.53 15.03 21.81
N ALA A 59 -5.67 16.23 22.41
CA ALA A 59 -4.86 17.40 22.10
C ALA A 59 -3.58 17.50 22.95
N ASP A 60 -3.50 16.76 24.06
CA ASP A 60 -2.29 16.64 24.86
C ASP A 60 -1.34 15.59 24.26
N SER A 61 -0.05 15.90 24.20
CA SER A 61 0.96 15.03 23.58
C SER A 61 1.13 13.67 24.26
N GLU A 62 1.06 13.61 25.60
CA GLU A 62 1.24 12.37 26.35
C GLU A 62 -0.02 11.50 26.30
N GLU A 63 -1.20 12.13 26.36
CA GLU A 63 -2.46 11.43 26.12
C GLU A 63 -2.56 10.90 24.69
N LEU A 64 -2.16 11.70 23.70
CA LEU A 64 -2.12 11.31 22.29
C LEU A 64 -1.22 10.08 22.11
N LYS A 65 -0.02 10.10 22.68
CA LYS A 65 0.91 8.97 22.64
C LYS A 65 0.31 7.70 23.23
N LYS A 66 -0.30 7.78 24.41
CA LYS A 66 -0.96 6.62 25.06
C LYS A 66 -2.10 6.09 24.21
N TRP A 67 -2.93 6.99 23.68
CA TRP A 67 -4.06 6.66 22.81
C TRP A 67 -3.61 5.99 21.50
N LEU A 68 -2.58 6.54 20.85
CA LEU A 68 -2.00 6.01 19.61
C LEU A 68 -1.41 4.61 19.81
N LEU A 69 -0.70 4.37 20.92
CA LEU A 69 -0.23 3.04 21.29
C LEU A 69 -1.38 2.08 21.64
N GLY A 70 -2.52 2.60 22.08
CA GLY A 70 -3.78 1.87 22.19
C GLY A 70 -4.25 1.34 20.84
N ILE A 71 -4.35 2.22 19.83
CA ILE A 71 -4.71 1.84 18.45
C ILE A 71 -3.72 0.80 17.91
N ALA A 72 -2.41 1.05 18.05
CA ALA A 72 -1.37 0.15 17.58
C ALA A 72 -1.48 -1.25 18.17
N ARG A 73 -1.81 -1.38 19.45
CA ARG A 73 -2.04 -2.68 20.10
C ARG A 73 -3.19 -3.45 19.46
N HIS A 74 -4.30 -2.76 19.15
CA HIS A 74 -5.42 -3.39 18.44
C HIS A 74 -5.01 -3.84 17.04
N LYS A 75 -4.30 -2.98 16.27
CA LYS A 75 -3.85 -3.33 14.92
C LYS A 75 -2.87 -4.51 14.90
N VAL A 76 -1.95 -4.57 15.84
CA VAL A 76 -1.06 -5.73 16.02
C VAL A 76 -1.87 -7.00 16.33
N ALA A 77 -2.83 -6.91 17.25
CA ALA A 77 -3.68 -8.07 17.57
C ALA A 77 -4.50 -8.51 16.34
N ASP A 78 -5.02 -7.57 15.56
CA ASP A 78 -5.78 -7.84 14.33
C ASP A 78 -4.91 -8.51 13.27
N HIS A 79 -3.67 -8.04 13.10
CA HIS A 79 -2.68 -8.62 12.19
C HIS A 79 -2.45 -10.10 12.54
N HIS A 80 -2.18 -10.43 13.80
CA HIS A 80 -2.02 -11.83 14.25
C HIS A 80 -3.30 -12.66 14.08
N ARG A 81 -4.49 -12.08 14.35
CA ARG A 81 -5.76 -12.79 14.12
C ARG A 81 -6.02 -13.07 12.63
N ARG A 82 -5.53 -12.23 11.72
CA ARG A 82 -5.64 -12.44 10.26
C ARG A 82 -4.65 -13.51 9.79
N ALA A 83 -3.39 -13.42 10.21
CA ALA A 83 -2.37 -14.41 9.89
C ALA A 83 -2.73 -15.84 10.35
N GLN A 84 -3.50 -15.99 11.42
CA GLN A 84 -4.01 -17.30 11.86
C GLN A 84 -5.17 -17.84 11.00
N ARG A 85 -5.93 -16.96 10.34
CA ARG A 85 -7.09 -17.33 9.51
C ARG A 85 -6.72 -17.61 8.06
N GLU A 86 -5.65 -16.96 7.59
CA GLU A 86 -5.09 -17.15 6.26
C GLU A 86 -3.84 -18.01 6.41
N PRO A 87 -3.95 -19.36 6.36
CA PRO A 87 -2.77 -20.19 6.28
C PRO A 87 -1.95 -19.69 5.09
N ALA A 88 -0.62 -19.58 5.28
CA ALA A 88 0.28 -19.18 4.22
C ALA A 88 -0.03 -20.06 3.00
N ALA A 89 -0.66 -19.47 1.98
CA ALA A 89 -0.92 -20.16 0.75
C ALA A 89 0.45 -20.52 0.21
N GLU A 90 0.71 -21.82 0.02
CA GLU A 90 1.83 -22.23 -0.82
C GLU A 90 1.59 -21.56 -2.16
N LEU A 91 2.41 -20.55 -2.46
CA LEU A 91 2.43 -19.98 -3.80
C LEU A 91 2.76 -21.15 -4.72
N PRO A 92 1.96 -21.39 -5.78
CA PRO A 92 2.30 -22.42 -6.73
C PRO A 92 3.71 -22.14 -7.22
N GLU A 93 4.52 -23.20 -7.30
CA GLU A 93 5.85 -23.14 -7.88
C GLU A 93 5.67 -22.72 -9.35
N LEU A 94 5.75 -21.42 -9.60
CA LEU A 94 5.71 -20.88 -10.95
C LEU A 94 7.02 -21.32 -11.60
N GLU A 95 6.91 -22.23 -12.57
CA GLU A 95 8.04 -22.52 -13.47
C GLU A 95 8.64 -21.18 -13.92
N ALA A 96 9.97 -21.11 -13.82
CA ALA A 96 10.74 -19.88 -13.96
C ALA A 96 10.16 -18.94 -15.03
N ASN A 97 10.01 -17.68 -14.61
CA ASN A 97 9.67 -16.50 -15.41
C ASN A 97 9.86 -16.77 -16.91
N PRO A 98 8.80 -16.72 -17.77
CA PRO A 98 9.00 -16.86 -19.19
C PRO A 98 10.09 -15.86 -19.61
N PRO A 99 11.03 -16.26 -20.48
CA PRO A 99 12.14 -15.38 -20.88
C PRO A 99 11.59 -14.02 -21.30
N PRO A 100 12.29 -12.90 -21.02
CA PRO A 100 11.83 -11.57 -21.39
C PRO A 100 11.36 -11.60 -22.84
N ILE A 101 10.05 -11.44 -23.05
CA ILE A 101 9.51 -11.65 -24.38
C ILE A 101 9.99 -10.50 -25.24
N GLU A 102 10.94 -10.77 -26.15
CA GLU A 102 11.28 -9.84 -27.21
C GLU A 102 9.99 -9.46 -27.93
N GLU A 103 9.77 -8.17 -28.20
CA GLU A 103 8.55 -7.62 -28.80
C GLU A 103 8.02 -8.43 -30.00
N ARG A 104 8.93 -9.00 -30.81
CA ARG A 104 8.64 -9.89 -31.95
C ARG A 104 8.00 -11.23 -31.56
N SER A 105 8.27 -11.72 -30.36
CA SER A 105 7.73 -12.95 -29.80
C SER A 105 6.35 -12.73 -29.17
N LEU A 106 6.09 -11.55 -28.61
CA LEU A 106 4.75 -11.11 -28.18
C LEU A 106 3.82 -10.97 -29.38
N ALA A 107 4.28 -10.36 -30.46
CA ALA A 107 3.51 -10.20 -31.70
C ALA A 107 3.09 -11.56 -32.29
N ARG A 108 4.03 -12.51 -32.41
CA ARG A 108 3.73 -13.86 -32.92
C ARG A 108 2.75 -14.63 -32.02
N TRP A 109 2.95 -14.57 -30.71
CA TRP A 109 2.03 -15.21 -29.76
C TRP A 109 0.62 -14.60 -29.84
N ALA A 110 0.51 -13.27 -29.98
CA ALA A 110 -0.77 -12.59 -30.14
C ALA A 110 -1.46 -12.94 -31.47
N GLU A 111 -0.70 -13.06 -32.56
CA GLU A 111 -1.19 -13.53 -33.87
C GLU A 111 -1.70 -14.98 -33.81
N GLU A 112 -1.02 -15.86 -33.07
CA GLU A 112 -1.40 -17.27 -32.89
C GLU A 112 -2.66 -17.43 -32.01
N GLN A 113 -2.84 -16.56 -31.01
CA GLN A 113 -3.98 -16.61 -30.09
C GLN A 113 -5.21 -15.83 -30.58
N ALA A 114 -5.05 -14.91 -31.53
CA ALA A 114 -6.18 -14.25 -32.14
C ALA A 114 -6.99 -15.29 -32.94
N ALA A 115 -8.25 -15.50 -32.54
CA ALA A 115 -9.21 -16.23 -33.37
C ALA A 115 -9.18 -15.65 -34.80
N PRO A 116 -9.41 -16.46 -35.87
CA PRO A 116 -9.29 -16.04 -37.26
C PRO A 116 -10.45 -15.13 -37.70
N THR A 117 -10.79 -14.14 -36.88
CA THR A 117 -11.72 -13.08 -37.19
C THR A 117 -10.93 -11.93 -37.80
N SER A 118 -11.42 -11.41 -38.92
CA SER A 118 -10.75 -10.34 -39.69
C SER A 118 -10.47 -9.09 -38.86
N GLU A 119 -11.32 -8.81 -37.86
CA GLU A 119 -11.19 -7.63 -36.98
C GLU A 119 -10.04 -7.77 -35.96
N ALA A 120 -9.79 -8.98 -35.44
CA ALA A 120 -8.67 -9.24 -34.54
C ALA A 120 -7.33 -9.08 -35.28
N GLN A 121 -7.25 -9.57 -36.53
CA GLN A 121 -6.05 -9.44 -37.37
C GLN A 121 -5.76 -7.98 -37.75
N LYS A 122 -6.79 -7.18 -38.07
CA LYS A 122 -6.63 -5.74 -38.38
C LYS A 122 -6.10 -4.96 -37.18
N THR A 123 -6.60 -5.27 -35.98
CA THR A 123 -6.20 -4.59 -34.75
C THR A 123 -4.74 -4.88 -34.40
N LEU A 124 -4.31 -6.14 -34.51
CA LEU A 124 -2.90 -6.51 -34.32
C LEU A 124 -1.97 -5.88 -35.37
N ALA A 125 -2.40 -5.86 -36.64
CA ALA A 125 -1.63 -5.25 -37.72
C ALA A 125 -1.48 -3.72 -37.61
N TRP A 126 -2.37 -3.05 -36.86
CA TRP A 126 -2.25 -1.64 -36.52
C TRP A 126 -1.25 -1.43 -35.39
N MET A 127 -1.29 -2.27 -34.34
CA MET A 127 -0.41 -2.18 -33.17
C MET A 127 1.06 -2.46 -33.52
N ALA A 128 1.35 -3.35 -34.47
CA ALA A 128 2.72 -3.71 -34.86
C ALA A 128 3.45 -2.67 -35.75
N ARG A 129 2.79 -1.55 -36.09
CA ARG A 129 3.36 -0.48 -36.95
C ARG A 129 3.78 0.78 -36.19
N GLU A 130 3.40 0.88 -34.91
CA GLU A 130 3.89 1.91 -33.96
C GLU A 130 5.12 1.37 -33.22
#